data_AF-A0A9P9CDK0-F1
#
_entry.id   AF-A0A9P9CDK0-F1
#
_cell.length_a   1.000
_cell.length_b   1.000
_cell.length_c   1.000
_cell.angle_alpha   90.00
_cell.angle_beta   90.00
_cell.angle_gamma   90.00
#
_symmetry.space_group_name_H-M   'P 1'
#
loop_
_entity.id
_entity.type
_entity.pdbx_description
1 polymer ?
#
loop_
_entity_poly.entity_id
_entity_poly.type
_entity_poly.pdbx_seq_one_letter_code
_entity_poly.pdbx_strand_id
1 'polypeptide(L)'
;WLNRQWRDLVYYRATTMYFLVAVFWIDLLIRALYPWCPEAHHESPAERLALIFAFWGGSTPLAELDRGSLLDSDEMVRRRRLATFYQIVRRWPRVNLPDMPETFASTAEFETFERKVWLAYVQTYIDYLRRYPPFPMAPPSNAP
;
A
#
# COMPACT_ATOMS: atom_id res chain seq x y z
N TRP A 1 -23.51 1.60 -23.40
CA TRP A 1 -22.34 2.30 -22.82
C TRP A 1 -22.43 2.24 -21.30
N LEU A 2 -21.32 2.01 -20.59
CA LEU A 2 -21.31 2.02 -19.12
C LEU A 2 -21.64 3.43 -18.60
N ASN A 3 -22.47 3.53 -17.56
CA ASN A 3 -22.76 4.81 -16.92
C ASN A 3 -21.50 5.32 -16.16
N ARG A 4 -21.54 6.56 -15.66
CA ARG A 4 -20.40 7.17 -14.97
C ARG A 4 -19.95 6.35 -13.75
N GLN A 5 -20.88 5.89 -12.91
CA GLN A 5 -20.59 5.10 -11.72
C GLN A 5 -19.83 3.80 -12.05
N TRP A 6 -20.26 3.08 -13.08
CA TRP A 6 -19.58 1.87 -13.54
C TRP A 6 -18.18 2.15 -14.07
N ARG A 7 -17.98 3.27 -14.77
CA ARG A 7 -16.63 3.67 -15.24
C ARG A 7 -15.71 4.00 -14.06
N ASP A 8 -16.19 4.78 -13.10
CA ASP A 8 -15.43 5.16 -11.92
C ASP A 8 -15.04 3.92 -11.09
N LEU A 9 -15.95 2.95 -10.95
CA LEU A 9 -15.67 1.66 -10.30
C LEU A 9 -14.62 0.85 -11.07
N VAL A 10 -14.72 0.75 -12.40
CA VAL A 10 -13.72 0.04 -13.22
C VAL A 10 -12.35 0.69 -13.09
N TYR A 11 -12.26 2.02 -13.15
CA TYR A 11 -11.00 2.74 -12.98
C TYR A 11 -10.41 2.53 -11.59
N TYR A 12 -11.23 2.67 -10.53
CA TYR A 12 -10.80 2.38 -9.16
C TYR A 12 -10.20 0.97 -9.06
N ARG A 13 -10.95 -0.06 -9.49
CA ARG A 13 -10.49 -1.46 -9.43
C ARG A 13 -9.20 -1.69 -10.24
N ALA A 14 -9.12 -1.15 -11.45
CA ALA A 14 -7.96 -1.30 -12.32
C ALA A 14 -6.70 -0.64 -11.73
N THR A 15 -6.80 0.61 -11.26
CA THR A 15 -5.68 1.33 -10.64
C THR A 15 -5.24 0.69 -9.34
N THR A 16 -6.17 0.20 -8.52
CA THR A 16 -5.87 -0.55 -7.32
C THR A 16 -5.10 -1.84 -7.63
N MET A 17 -5.58 -2.63 -8.60
CA MET A 17 -4.84 -3.84 -9.02
C MET A 17 -3.43 -3.49 -9.49
N TYR A 18 -3.30 -2.44 -10.31
CA TYR A 18 -2.01 -1.99 -10.80
C TYR A 18 -1.08 -1.56 -9.67
N PHE A 19 -1.60 -0.84 -8.67
CA PHE A 19 -0.85 -0.46 -7.46
C PHE A 19 -0.39 -1.68 -6.66
N LEU A 20 -1.29 -2.62 -6.34
CA LEU A 20 -0.94 -3.83 -5.56
C LEU A 20 0.10 -4.69 -6.28
N VAL A 21 -0.06 -4.88 -7.59
CA VAL A 21 0.90 -5.61 -8.42
C VAL A 21 2.26 -4.90 -8.43
N ALA A 22 2.27 -3.56 -8.48
CA ALA A 22 3.53 -2.82 -8.44
C ALA A 22 4.23 -2.87 -7.08
N VAL A 23 3.49 -2.82 -5.97
CA VAL A 23 4.03 -3.04 -4.62
C VAL A 23 4.63 -4.44 -4.50
N PHE A 24 3.92 -5.45 -5.00
CA PHE A 24 4.43 -6.83 -5.04
C PHE A 24 5.70 -6.96 -5.88
N TRP A 25 5.72 -6.38 -7.08
CA TRP A 25 6.89 -6.44 -7.96
C TRP A 25 8.11 -5.77 -7.36
N ILE A 26 7.96 -4.60 -6.75
CA ILE A 26 9.10 -3.91 -6.15
C ILE A 26 9.60 -4.65 -4.91
N ASP A 27 8.70 -5.21 -4.09
CA ASP A 27 9.09 -6.03 -2.94
C ASP A 27 9.90 -7.26 -3.39
N LEU A 28 9.43 -7.98 -4.41
CA LEU A 28 10.16 -9.10 -4.99
C LEU A 28 11.52 -8.69 -5.56
N LEU A 29 11.58 -7.59 -6.32
CA LEU A 29 12.82 -7.09 -6.90
C LEU A 29 13.84 -6.76 -5.81
N ILE A 30 13.43 -6.04 -4.77
CA ILE A 30 14.27 -5.69 -3.64
C ILE A 30 14.80 -6.95 -2.96
N ARG A 31 13.93 -7.92 -2.68
CA ARG A 31 14.33 -9.19 -2.07
C ARG A 31 15.35 -9.95 -2.92
N ALA A 32 15.19 -9.94 -4.25
CA ALA A 32 16.14 -10.54 -5.17
C ALA A 32 17.49 -9.80 -5.21
N LEU A 33 17.49 -8.47 -5.11
CA LEU A 33 18.70 -7.65 -5.11
C LEU A 33 19.46 -7.67 -3.78
N TYR A 34 18.76 -7.93 -2.67
CA TYR A 34 19.34 -7.95 -1.31
C TYR A 34 19.08 -9.28 -0.60
N PRO A 35 19.61 -10.41 -1.10
CA PRO A 35 19.44 -11.72 -0.44
C PRO A 35 20.07 -11.77 0.95
N TRP A 36 21.03 -10.88 1.24
CA TRP A 36 21.71 -10.77 2.54
C TRP A 36 20.99 -9.86 3.54
N CYS A 37 19.88 -9.21 3.18
CA CYS A 37 19.14 -8.32 4.10
C CYS A 37 18.05 -9.13 4.84
N PRO A 38 18.25 -9.49 6.12
CA PRO A 38 17.31 -10.39 6.81
C PRO A 38 15.93 -9.76 6.98
N GLU A 39 15.88 -8.45 7.16
CA GLU A 39 14.64 -7.67 7.32
C GLU A 39 13.72 -7.80 6.09
N ALA A 40 14.30 -7.82 4.89
CA ALA A 40 13.55 -7.98 3.64
C ALA A 40 13.02 -9.42 3.45
N HIS A 41 13.60 -10.41 4.14
CA HIS A 41 13.29 -11.84 3.98
C HIS A 41 12.69 -12.48 5.23
N HIS A 42 12.25 -11.68 6.20
CA HIS A 42 11.66 -12.18 7.44
C HIS A 42 10.43 -13.06 7.19
N GLU A 43 9.62 -12.71 6.19
CA GLU A 43 8.46 -13.48 5.75
C GLU A 43 8.74 -14.34 4.51
N SER A 44 8.04 -15.47 4.43
CA SER A 44 7.90 -16.24 3.20
C SER A 44 7.23 -15.41 2.09
N PRO A 45 7.41 -15.78 0.81
CA PRO A 45 6.70 -15.11 -0.30
C PRO A 45 5.17 -15.11 -0.16
N ALA A 46 4.60 -16.18 0.39
CA ALA A 46 3.15 -16.29 0.60
C ALA A 46 2.65 -15.34 1.69
N GLU A 47 3.38 -15.23 2.80
CA GLU A 47 3.07 -14.27 3.88
C GLU A 47 3.20 -12.82 3.40
N ARG A 48 4.21 -12.51 2.56
CA ARG A 48 4.30 -11.17 1.93
C ARG A 48 3.12 -10.85 1.04
N LEU A 49 2.69 -11.80 0.22
CA LEU A 49 1.52 -11.61 -0.63
C LEU A 49 0.26 -11.39 0.20
N ALA A 50 0.10 -12.13 1.30
CA ALA A 50 -0.99 -11.94 2.24
C ALA A 50 -0.97 -10.54 2.89
N LEU A 51 0.21 -10.04 3.30
CA LEU A 51 0.37 -8.67 3.82
C LEU A 51 -0.02 -7.61 2.79
N ILE A 52 0.34 -7.82 1.52
CA ILE A 52 -0.01 -6.90 0.43
C ILE A 52 -1.52 -6.82 0.23
N PHE A 53 -2.23 -7.95 0.28
CA PHE A 53 -3.69 -7.93 0.20
C PHE A 53 -4.34 -7.37 1.47
N ALA A 54 -3.74 -7.64 2.64
CA ALA A 54 -4.27 -7.20 3.93
C ALA A 54 -4.29 -5.67 4.10
N PHE A 55 -3.29 -4.93 3.58
CA PHE A 55 -3.33 -3.46 3.65
C PHE A 55 -4.39 -2.85 2.73
N TRP A 56 -4.90 -3.59 1.74
CA TRP A 56 -6.03 -3.14 0.92
C TRP A 56 -7.38 -3.63 1.43
N GLY A 57 -7.37 -4.53 2.41
CA GLY A 57 -8.56 -4.96 3.11
C GLY A 57 -9.25 -6.21 2.63
N GLY A 58 -8.54 -7.07 1.92
CA GLY A 58 -9.02 -8.38 1.55
C GLY A 58 -8.02 -9.51 1.79
N SER A 59 -8.54 -10.73 1.81
CA SER A 59 -7.76 -11.96 1.65
C SER A 59 -7.38 -12.23 0.19
N THR A 60 -8.06 -11.55 -0.75
CA THR A 60 -7.79 -11.61 -2.19
C THR A 60 -7.88 -10.21 -2.80
N PRO A 61 -7.20 -9.94 -3.92
CA PRO A 61 -7.19 -8.62 -4.55
C PRO A 61 -8.58 -8.10 -4.94
N LEU A 62 -9.53 -8.99 -5.29
CA LEU A 62 -10.80 -8.60 -5.91
C LEU A 62 -12.02 -8.75 -5.01
N ALA A 63 -12.02 -9.66 -4.03
CA ALA A 63 -13.24 -10.01 -3.31
C ALA A 63 -13.68 -8.94 -2.29
N GLU A 64 -12.80 -8.03 -1.88
CA GLU A 64 -13.05 -7.12 -0.75
C GLU A 64 -12.58 -5.68 -0.99
N LEU A 65 -12.49 -5.25 -2.26
CA LEU A 65 -12.13 -3.87 -2.64
C LEU A 65 -13.06 -2.79 -2.04
N ASP A 66 -14.20 -3.22 -1.50
CA ASP A 66 -15.27 -2.40 -0.91
C ASP A 66 -15.21 -2.36 0.64
N ARG A 67 -14.23 -3.01 1.29
CA ARG A 67 -14.10 -3.10 2.77
C ARG A 67 -13.11 -2.12 3.39
N GLY A 68 -12.78 -1.08 2.65
CA GLY A 68 -11.94 0.02 3.08
C GLY A 68 -10.46 -0.15 2.77
N SER A 69 -9.84 0.96 2.36
CA SER A 69 -8.54 1.00 1.70
C SER A 69 -7.52 1.90 2.42
N LEU A 70 -6.29 1.97 1.89
CA LEU A 70 -5.31 3.00 2.30
C LEU A 70 -5.77 4.43 2.00
N LEU A 71 -6.81 4.60 1.17
CA LEU A 71 -7.37 5.90 0.81
C LEU A 71 -8.80 6.07 1.36
N ASP A 72 -9.15 5.30 2.39
CA ASP A 72 -10.44 5.43 3.06
C ASP A 72 -10.57 6.81 3.74
N SER A 73 -11.78 7.37 3.68
CA SER A 73 -12.12 8.59 4.41
C SER A 73 -12.14 8.37 5.92
N ASP A 74 -12.42 7.15 6.38
CA ASP A 74 -12.35 6.79 7.79
C ASP A 74 -10.89 6.63 8.24
N GLU A 75 -10.45 7.55 9.10
CA GLU A 75 -9.09 7.56 9.65
C GLU A 75 -8.75 6.27 10.41
N MET A 76 -9.70 5.64 11.10
CA MET A 76 -9.46 4.39 11.85
C MET A 76 -9.27 3.19 10.93
N VAL A 77 -9.95 3.17 9.78
CA VAL A 77 -9.69 2.18 8.73
C VAL A 77 -8.30 2.45 8.13
N ARG A 78 -8.04 3.70 7.73
CA ARG A 78 -6.78 4.12 7.11
C ARG A 78 -5.56 3.84 8.01
N ARG A 79 -5.64 4.10 9.32
CA ARG A 79 -4.59 3.76 10.31
C ARG A 79 -4.25 2.27 10.32
N ARG A 80 -5.26 1.40 10.33
CA ARG A 80 -5.05 -0.06 10.33
C ARG A 80 -4.42 -0.53 9.03
N ARG A 81 -4.87 -0.01 7.89
CA ARG A 81 -4.32 -0.33 6.57
C ARG A 81 -2.88 0.18 6.43
N LEU A 82 -2.63 1.41 6.87
CA LEU A 82 -1.30 2.02 6.84
C LEU A 82 -0.32 1.22 7.68
N ALA A 83 -0.71 0.70 8.84
CA ALA A 83 0.16 -0.13 9.67
C ALA A 83 0.70 -1.34 8.91
N THR A 84 -0.15 -2.04 8.15
CA THR A 84 0.27 -3.17 7.31
C THR A 84 1.16 -2.74 6.15
N PHE A 85 0.82 -1.64 5.46
CA PHE A 85 1.65 -1.11 4.37
C PHE A 85 3.04 -0.66 4.87
N TYR A 86 3.07 0.00 6.03
CA TYR A 86 4.28 0.40 6.73
C TYR A 86 5.20 -0.78 7.03
N GLN A 87 4.67 -1.93 7.48
CA GLN A 87 5.47 -3.13 7.75
C GLN A 87 6.19 -3.67 6.51
N ILE A 88 5.64 -3.47 5.32
CA ILE A 88 6.29 -3.84 4.06
C ILE A 88 7.40 -2.82 3.75
N VAL A 89 7.04 -1.55 3.69
CA VAL A 89 7.93 -0.46 3.24
C VAL A 89 9.12 -0.27 4.19
N ARG A 90 8.92 -0.34 5.52
CA ARG A 90 9.99 -0.15 6.51
C ARG A 90 11.12 -1.18 6.41
N ARG A 91 10.84 -2.34 5.81
CA ARG A 91 11.78 -3.46 5.69
C ARG A 91 12.56 -3.45 4.38
N TRP A 92 12.28 -2.49 3.51
CA TRP A 92 13.07 -2.31 2.32
C TRP A 92 14.43 -1.69 2.66
N PRO A 93 15.53 -2.18 2.06
CA PRO A 93 16.85 -1.61 2.28
C PRO A 93 16.88 -0.12 1.94
N ARG A 94 17.58 0.65 2.76
CA ARG A 94 17.73 2.12 2.65
C ARG A 94 16.47 2.93 2.96
N VAL A 95 15.36 2.29 3.31
CA VAL A 95 14.22 3.00 3.89
C VAL A 95 14.51 3.28 5.36
N ASN A 96 14.49 4.55 5.73
CA ASN A 96 14.60 4.98 7.12
C ASN A 96 13.30 5.66 7.54
N LEU A 97 12.35 4.85 8.03
CA LEU A 97 11.10 5.34 8.60
C LEU A 97 11.19 5.28 10.13
N PRO A 98 10.63 6.28 10.85
CA PRO A 98 10.50 6.19 12.29
C PRO A 98 9.63 4.99 12.68
N ASP A 99 9.82 4.50 13.91
CA ASP A 99 8.91 3.51 14.47
C ASP A 99 7.48 4.08 14.51
N MET A 100 6.51 3.21 14.19
CA MET A 100 5.11 3.57 14.23
C MET A 100 4.71 3.79 15.70
N PRO A 101 4.15 4.95 16.06
CA PRO A 101 3.70 5.20 17.43
C PRO A 101 2.52 4.28 17.75
N GLU A 102 2.40 3.86 19.02
CA GLU A 102 1.25 3.06 19.49
C GLU A 102 -0.06 3.83 19.31
N THR A 103 -0.01 5.16 19.50
CA THR A 103 -1.14 6.07 19.32
C THR A 103 -0.66 7.39 18.71
N PHE A 104 -1.42 7.92 17.76
CA PHE A 104 -1.23 9.29 17.27
C PHE A 104 -2.01 10.27 18.14
N ALA A 105 -1.36 11.33 18.60
CA ALA A 105 -1.95 12.39 19.42
C ALA A 105 -2.94 13.27 18.64
N SER A 106 -2.84 13.30 17.31
CA SER A 106 -3.77 14.03 16.45
C SER A 106 -3.84 13.44 15.03
N THR A 107 -4.91 13.79 14.30
CA THR A 107 -5.03 13.50 12.85
C THR A 107 -3.86 14.07 12.06
N ALA A 108 -3.39 15.27 12.40
CA ALA A 108 -2.27 15.91 11.70
C ALA A 108 -0.94 15.13 11.88
N GLU A 109 -0.73 14.56 13.06
CA GLU A 109 0.43 13.69 13.31
C GLU A 109 0.33 12.40 12.50
N PHE A 110 -0.86 11.78 12.47
CA PHE A 110 -1.13 10.61 11.65
C PHE A 110 -0.88 10.88 10.16
N GLU A 111 -1.44 11.96 9.61
CA GLU A 111 -1.24 12.34 8.21
C GLU A 111 0.22 12.66 7.87
N THR A 112 0.96 13.22 8.83
CA THR A 112 2.40 13.46 8.68
C THR A 112 3.17 12.14 8.61
N PHE A 113 2.83 11.17 9.46
CA PHE A 113 3.42 9.84 9.44
C PHE A 113 3.05 9.09 8.15
N GLU A 114 1.77 9.10 7.78
CA GLU A 114 1.26 8.52 6.53
C GLU A 114 2.02 9.06 5.30
N ARG A 115 2.21 10.37 5.24
CA ARG A 115 2.98 11.01 4.16
C ARG A 115 4.42 10.49 4.10
N LYS A 116 5.08 10.27 5.23
CA LYS A 116 6.43 9.71 5.26
C LYS A 116 6.47 8.29 4.68
N VAL A 117 5.49 7.45 5.01
CA VAL A 117 5.37 6.09 4.45
C VAL A 117 5.18 6.13 2.94
N TRP A 118 4.28 7.00 2.44
CA TRP A 118 4.08 7.19 1.01
C TRP A 118 5.34 7.70 0.30
N LEU A 119 6.03 8.70 0.88
CA LEU A 119 7.27 9.22 0.31
C LEU A 119 8.37 8.16 0.26
N ALA A 120 8.49 7.32 1.29
CA ALA A 120 9.42 6.20 1.28
C ALA A 120 9.10 5.22 0.14
N TYR A 121 7.83 4.85 -0.03
CA TYR A 121 7.40 4.02 -1.16
C TYR A 121 7.78 4.64 -2.50
N VAL A 122 7.49 5.94 -2.68
CA VAL A 122 7.78 6.65 -3.93
C VAL A 122 9.27 6.71 -4.21
N GLN A 123 10.05 7.09 -3.21
CA GLN A 123 11.50 7.19 -3.32
C GLN A 123 12.10 5.84 -3.70
N THR A 124 11.72 4.77 -3.00
CA THR A 124 12.16 3.41 -3.33
C THR A 124 11.80 3.03 -4.77
N TYR A 125 10.58 3.33 -5.21
CA TYR A 125 10.15 3.02 -6.57
C TYR A 125 10.96 3.76 -7.64
N ILE A 126 11.26 5.04 -7.41
CA ILE A 126 12.11 5.84 -8.30
C ILE A 126 13.54 5.30 -8.30
N ASP A 127 14.09 4.92 -7.14
CA ASP A 127 15.47 4.47 -7.01
C ASP A 127 15.74 3.15 -7.74
N TYR A 128 14.81 2.19 -7.63
CA TYR A 128 14.98 0.87 -8.24
C TYR A 128 14.45 0.77 -9.67
N LEU A 129 13.35 1.45 -9.99
CA LEU A 129 12.66 1.29 -11.27
C LEU A 129 12.76 2.51 -12.19
N ARG A 130 13.33 3.63 -11.72
CA ARG A 130 13.56 4.87 -12.50
C ARG A 130 12.30 5.38 -13.21
N ARG A 131 11.14 5.19 -12.59
CA ARG A 131 9.84 5.57 -13.13
C ARG A 131 8.89 6.00 -12.01
N TYR A 132 7.81 6.68 -12.36
CA TYR A 132 6.80 7.06 -11.38
C TYR A 132 6.04 5.84 -10.85
N PRO A 133 5.85 5.73 -9.52
CA PRO A 133 5.05 4.67 -8.94
C PRO A 133 3.58 4.81 -9.31
N PRO A 134 2.85 3.70 -9.47
CA PRO A 134 1.41 3.77 -9.45
C PRO A 134 0.94 4.16 -8.06
N PHE A 135 -0.17 4.89 -8.07
CA PHE A 135 -0.95 5.21 -6.89
C PHE A 135 -2.35 4.63 -7.07
N PRO A 136 -2.96 4.13 -5.99
CA PRO A 136 -4.35 3.78 -6.03
C PRO A 136 -5.21 5.04 -6.09
N MET A 137 -6.47 4.88 -6.45
CA MET A 137 -7.48 5.94 -6.37
C MET A 137 -8.38 5.75 -5.14
N ALA A 138 -8.97 6.83 -4.66
CA ALA A 138 -10.00 6.74 -3.62
C ALA A 138 -11.21 5.93 -4.15
N PRO A 139 -11.89 5.17 -3.29
CA PRO A 139 -13.09 4.45 -3.67
C PRO A 139 -14.16 5.45 -4.15
N PRO A 140 -14.95 5.13 -5.19
CA PRO A 140 -16.02 6.00 -5.65
C PRO A 140 -17.10 6.12 -4.56
N SER A 141 -17.51 7.36 -4.26
CA SER A 141 -18.47 7.67 -3.18
C SER A 141 -19.88 7.13 -3.40
N ASN A 142 -20.22 6.81 -4.66
CA ASN A 142 -21.49 6.21 -5.05
C ASN A 142 -21.20 4.95 -5.88
N ALA A 143 -20.76 3.87 -5.22
CA ALA A 143 -20.79 2.55 -5.83
C ALA A 143 -22.27 2.21 -6.14
N PRO A 144 -22.56 1.62 -7.32
CA PRO A 144 -23.93 1.31 -7.74
C PRO A 144 -24.65 0.34 -6.81
#